data_AF-A0A7X5LPA7-F1
#
_entry.id   AF-A0A7X5LPA7-F1
#
_cell.length_a   1.000
_cell.length_b   1.000
_cell.length_c   1.000
_cell.angle_alpha   90.00
_cell.angle_beta   90.00
_cell.angle_gamma   90.00
#
_symmetry.space_group_name_H-M   'P 1'
#
loop_
_entity.id
_entity.type
_entity.pdbx_description
1 polymer ?
#
loop_
_entity_poly.entity_id
_entity_poly.type
_entity_poly.pdbx_seq_one_letter_code
_entity_poly.pdbx_strand_id
1 'polypeptide(L)'
;MDLALANLVTILFFISGYKIIQSVFLSQKHSLPLIVFYSLVVFSALAISSVVFALLLGYLLPDTYPKTFAYKALLICPIISIYFSYKMVIKKPQSLYQ
;
A
#
# COMPACT_ATOMS: atom_id res chain seq x y z
N MET A 1 16.34 18.48 -9.61
CA MET A 1 16.98 17.27 -9.04
C MET A 1 16.17 16.71 -7.87
N ASP A 2 15.71 17.56 -6.93
CA ASP A 2 14.88 17.13 -5.78
C ASP A 2 13.57 16.43 -6.13
N LEU A 3 12.85 16.89 -7.16
CA LEU A 3 11.54 16.28 -7.51
C LEU A 3 11.68 14.82 -7.97
N ALA A 4 12.76 14.51 -8.70
CA ALA A 4 13.04 13.15 -9.14
C ALA A 4 13.38 12.24 -7.95
N LEU A 5 14.15 12.75 -6.99
CA LEU A 5 14.49 12.01 -5.77
C LEU A 5 13.27 11.82 -4.87
N ALA A 6 12.42 12.84 -4.71
CA ALA A 6 11.16 12.75 -3.97
C ALA A 6 10.22 11.69 -4.56
N ASN A 7 10.13 11.64 -5.91
CA ASN A 7 9.37 10.61 -6.60
C ASN A 7 9.96 9.21 -6.38
N LEU A 8 11.29 9.07 -6.46
CA LEU A 8 11.98 7.80 -6.21
C LEU A 8 11.70 7.29 -4.79
N VAL A 9 11.84 8.15 -3.78
CA VAL A 9 11.56 7.83 -2.36
C VAL A 9 10.10 7.38 -2.18
N THR A 10 9.16 8.10 -2.81
CA THR A 10 7.74 7.74 -2.78
C THR A 10 7.49 6.35 -3.38
N ILE A 11 8.08 6.07 -4.54
CA ILE A 11 7.94 4.78 -5.23
C ILE A 11 8.51 3.65 -4.37
N LEU A 12 9.69 3.84 -3.79
CA LEU A 12 10.35 2.83 -2.95
C LEU A 12 9.51 2.50 -1.70
N PHE A 13 8.90 3.50 -1.07
CA PHE A 13 8.01 3.30 0.08
C PHE A 13 6.82 2.39 -0.30
N PHE A 14 6.10 2.72 -1.37
CA PHE A 14 4.92 1.96 -1.79
C PHE A 14 5.25 0.55 -2.31
N ILE A 15 6.35 0.39 -3.06
CA ILE A 15 6.80 -0.93 -3.50
C ILE A 15 7.14 -1.82 -2.31
N SER A 16 7.82 -1.28 -1.31
CA SER A 16 8.19 -2.02 -0.10
C SER A 16 6.96 -2.43 0.70
N GLY A 17 6.03 -1.49 0.93
CA GLY A 17 4.75 -1.77 1.57
C GLY A 17 3.96 -2.85 0.85
N TYR A 18 3.84 -2.75 -0.48
CA TYR A 18 3.15 -3.74 -1.30
C TYR A 18 3.78 -5.14 -1.23
N LYS A 19 5.12 -5.24 -1.27
CA LYS A 19 5.82 -6.53 -1.12
C LYS A 19 5.53 -7.19 0.23
N ILE A 20 5.50 -6.42 1.31
CA ILE A 20 5.18 -6.90 2.67
C ILE A 20 3.72 -7.39 2.72
N ILE A 21 2.78 -6.60 2.20
CA ILE A 21 1.36 -7.00 2.14
C ILE A 21 1.20 -8.29 1.33
N GLN A 22 1.93 -8.42 0.23
CA GLN A 22 1.90 -9.60 -0.63
C GLN A 22 2.48 -10.83 0.07
N SER A 23 3.57 -10.73 0.82
CA SER A 23 4.14 -11.89 1.52
C SER A 23 3.26 -12.37 2.68
N VAL A 24 2.64 -11.44 3.41
CA VAL A 24 1.86 -11.74 4.62
C VAL A 24 0.49 -12.31 4.28
N PHE A 25 -0.23 -11.71 3.33
CA PHE A 25 -1.66 -11.97 3.19
C PHE A 25 -2.08 -12.75 1.93
N LEU A 26 -1.29 -12.71 0.85
CA LEU A 26 -1.66 -13.38 -0.42
C LEU A 26 -1.37 -14.89 -0.45
N SER A 27 -0.85 -15.47 0.63
CA SER A 27 -0.55 -16.91 0.75
C SER A 27 -1.65 -17.75 1.40
N GLN A 28 -2.72 -17.13 1.91
CA GLN A 28 -3.78 -17.83 2.64
C GLN A 28 -5.14 -17.70 1.94
N LYS A 29 -5.97 -18.75 2.03
CA LYS A 29 -7.37 -18.71 1.61
C LYS A 29 -8.18 -17.97 2.68
N HIS A 30 -8.84 -16.89 2.29
CA HIS A 30 -9.66 -16.08 3.19
C HIS A 30 -11.12 -16.14 2.76
N SER A 31 -12.04 -16.12 3.73
CA SER A 31 -13.45 -15.90 3.45
C SER A 31 -13.70 -14.45 3.02
N LEU A 32 -14.77 -14.18 2.27
CA LEU A 32 -15.12 -12.82 1.85
C LEU A 32 -15.13 -11.77 2.99
N PRO A 33 -15.70 -12.03 4.18
CA PRO A 33 -15.65 -11.05 5.27
C PRO A 33 -14.24 -10.80 5.79
N LEU A 34 -13.37 -11.83 5.80
CA LEU A 34 -11.97 -11.68 6.17
C LEU A 34 -11.20 -10.85 5.13
N ILE A 35 -11.50 -10.98 3.83
CA ILE A 35 -10.88 -10.17 2.77
C ILE A 35 -11.18 -8.68 2.98
N VAL A 36 -12.43 -8.34 3.29
CA VAL A 36 -12.84 -6.95 3.58
C VAL A 36 -12.16 -6.42 4.84
N PHE A 37 -12.06 -7.24 5.89
CA PHE A 37 -11.34 -6.86 7.09
C PHE A 37 -9.84 -6.64 6.81
N TYR A 38 -9.19 -7.55 6.11
CA TYR A 38 -7.77 -7.43 5.77
C TYR A 38 -7.49 -6.26 4.83
N SER A 39 -8.37 -5.95 3.88
CA SER A 39 -8.19 -4.78 3.02
C SER A 39 -8.31 -3.47 3.80
N LEU A 40 -9.22 -3.41 4.79
CA LEU A 40 -9.33 -2.27 5.70
C LEU A 40 -8.08 -2.14 6.59
N VAL A 41 -7.56 -3.25 7.12
CA VAL A 41 -6.32 -3.28 7.91
C VAL A 41 -5.12 -2.84 7.07
N VAL A 42 -5.01 -3.33 5.83
CA VAL A 42 -3.95 -2.93 4.89
C VAL A 42 -4.04 -1.45 4.54
N PHE A 43 -5.25 -0.95 4.26
CA PHE A 43 -5.46 0.46 3.96
C PHE A 43 -5.10 1.36 5.15
N SER A 44 -5.57 1.02 6.35
CA SER A 44 -5.26 1.77 7.56
C SER A 44 -3.76 1.74 7.88
N ALA A 45 -3.11 0.58 7.77
CA ALA A 45 -1.67 0.46 7.97
C ALA A 45 -0.86 1.29 6.96
N LEU A 46 -1.24 1.27 5.68
CA LEU A 46 -0.62 2.10 4.64
C LEU A 46 -0.86 3.60 4.88
N ALA A 47 -2.07 3.98 5.29
CA ALA A 47 -2.40 5.37 5.58
C ALA A 47 -1.62 5.91 6.79
N ILE A 48 -1.62 5.17 7.91
CA ILE A 48 -0.90 5.56 9.13
C ILE A 48 0.60 5.64 8.86
N SER A 49 1.18 4.60 8.23
CA SER A 49 2.61 4.60 7.89
C SER A 49 2.97 5.73 6.93
N SER A 50 2.10 6.07 5.98
CA SER A 50 2.28 7.21 5.07
C SER A 50 2.28 8.55 5.82
N VAL A 51 1.39 8.74 6.79
CA VAL A 51 1.36 9.96 7.61
C VAL A 51 2.64 10.09 8.46
N VAL A 52 3.05 9.02 9.14
CA VAL A 52 4.28 9.00 9.93
C VAL A 52 5.49 9.28 9.05
N PHE A 53 5.56 8.67 7.87
CA PHE A 53 6.65 8.88 6.92
C PHE A 53 6.65 10.30 6.36
N ALA A 54 5.49 10.88 6.05
CA ALA A 54 5.39 12.28 5.61
C ALA A 54 5.88 13.27 6.68
N LEU A 55 5.56 13.03 7.96
CA LEU A 55 6.08 13.82 9.08
C LEU A 55 7.60 13.69 9.20
N LEU A 56 8.14 12.48 9.04
CA LEU A 56 9.57 12.23 9.06
C LEU A 56 10.28 12.96 7.90
N LEU A 57 9.71 12.90 6.69
CA LEU A 57 10.21 13.64 5.54
C LEU A 57 10.17 15.16 5.77
N GLY A 58 9.12 15.68 6.40
CA GLY A 58 9.02 17.11 6.73
C GLY A 58 10.02 17.57 7.78
N TYR A 59 10.52 16.66 8.62
CA TYR A 59 11.56 16.95 9.60
C TYR A 59 12.98 16.91 9.01
N LEU A 60 13.23 15.95 8.09
CA LEU A 60 14.58 15.69 7.55
C LEU A 60 14.87 16.34 6.20
N LEU A 61 13.85 16.67 5.42
CA LEU A 61 13.99 17.07 4.02
C LEU A 61 13.22 18.36 3.72
N PRO A 62 13.58 19.05 2.61
CA PRO A 62 12.85 20.22 2.14
C PRO A 62 11.36 19.93 1.92
N ASP A 63 10.50 20.95 2.11
CA ASP A 63 9.04 20.87 1.98
C ASP A 63 8.52 20.21 0.69
N THR A 64 9.31 20.19 -0.38
CA THR A 64 9.00 19.53 -1.64
C THR A 64 8.76 18.03 -1.45
N TYR A 65 9.48 17.36 -0.54
CA TYR A 65 9.39 15.92 -0.28
C TYR A 65 8.07 15.51 0.39
N PRO A 66 7.71 16.03 1.58
CA PRO A 66 6.47 15.66 2.26
C PRO A 66 5.23 16.02 1.43
N LYS A 67 5.24 17.16 0.72
CA LYS A 67 4.11 17.58 -0.14
C LYS A 67 3.90 16.63 -1.33
N THR A 68 4.99 16.28 -2.03
CA THR A 68 4.92 15.35 -3.17
C THR A 68 4.50 13.95 -2.71
N PHE A 69 5.02 13.50 -1.57
CA PHE A 69 4.67 12.22 -0.98
C PHE A 69 3.20 12.17 -0.57
N ALA A 70 2.71 13.15 0.21
CA ALA A 70 1.34 13.18 0.70
C ALA A 70 0.31 13.19 -0.44
N TYR A 71 0.54 14.01 -1.47
CA TYR A 71 -0.34 14.05 -2.64
C TYR A 71 -0.43 12.69 -3.35
N LYS A 72 0.71 12.03 -3.54
CA LYS A 72 0.75 10.71 -4.19
C LYS A 72 0.19 9.60 -3.29
N ALA A 73 0.43 9.66 -1.98
CA ALA A 73 -0.07 8.70 -1.02
C ALA A 73 -1.60 8.64 -1.00
N LEU A 74 -2.25 9.79 -1.12
CA LEU A 74 -3.70 9.91 -1.17
C LEU A 74 -4.30 9.12 -2.36
N LEU A 75 -3.59 9.07 -3.49
CA LEU A 75 -4.00 8.32 -4.68
C LEU A 75 -3.56 6.85 -4.62
N ILE A 76 -2.33 6.57 -4.18
CA ILE A 76 -1.73 5.23 -4.26
C ILE A 76 -2.31 4.28 -3.19
N CYS A 77 -2.58 4.75 -1.97
CA CYS A 77 -3.15 3.93 -0.89
C CYS A 77 -4.50 3.25 -1.28
N PRO A 78 -5.51 3.98 -1.79
CA PRO A 78 -6.76 3.34 -2.20
C PRO A 78 -6.57 2.41 -3.41
N ILE A 79 -5.71 2.76 -4.36
CA ILE A 79 -5.39 1.89 -5.52
C ILE A 79 -4.81 0.55 -5.06
N ILE A 80 -3.83 0.57 -4.15
CA ILE A 80 -3.22 -0.65 -3.60
C ILE A 80 -4.25 -1.48 -2.84
N SER A 81 -5.11 -0.86 -2.03
CA SER A 81 -6.14 -1.56 -1.25
C SER A 81 -7.19 -2.24 -2.15
N ILE A 82 -7.65 -1.55 -3.19
CA ILE A 82 -8.59 -2.09 -4.18
C ILE A 82 -7.93 -3.25 -4.94
N TYR A 83 -6.70 -3.03 -5.44
CA TYR A 83 -5.95 -4.06 -6.16
C TYR A 83 -5.73 -5.32 -5.31
N PHE A 84 -5.40 -5.14 -4.03
CA PHE A 84 -5.24 -6.23 -3.07
C PHE A 84 -6.54 -7.00 -2.86
N SER A 85 -7.65 -6.29 -2.64
CA SER A 85 -8.99 -6.89 -2.49
C SER A 85 -9.36 -7.72 -3.72
N TYR A 86 -9.16 -7.14 -4.91
CA TYR A 86 -9.41 -7.82 -6.20
C TYR A 86 -8.56 -9.08 -6.35
N LYS A 87 -7.26 -9.00 -6.04
CA LYS A 87 -6.33 -10.11 -6.15
C LYS A 87 -6.64 -11.25 -5.17
N MET A 88 -7.13 -10.92 -3.97
CA MET A 88 -7.61 -11.92 -3.01
C MET A 88 -8.88 -12.63 -3.47
N VAL A 89 -9.81 -11.90 -4.09
CA VAL A 89 -11.06 -12.49 -4.63
C VAL A 89 -10.77 -13.42 -5.81
N ILE A 90 -9.83 -13.04 -6.69
CA ILE A 90 -9.46 -13.84 -7.88
C ILE A 90 -8.58 -15.03 -7.54
N LYS A 91 -7.78 -14.96 -6.47
CA LYS A 91 -7.08 -16.13 -5.91
C LYS A 91 -8.03 -17.17 -5.25
N LYS A 92 -9.29 -17.26 -5.69
CA LYS A 92 -10.06 -18.50 -5.52
C LYS A 92 -9.34 -19.61 -6.30
N PRO A 93 -8.98 -20.73 -5.66
CA PRO A 93 -8.37 -21.84 -6.37
C PRO A 93 -9.37 -22.36 -7.41
N GLN A 94 -8.92 -22.55 -8.65
CA GLN A 94 -9.58 -23.39 -9.65
C GLN A 94 -9.49 -24.88 -9.26
N SER A 95 -9.83 -25.26 -8.02
CA SER A 95 -9.73 -26.64 -7.53
C SER A 95 -11.09 -27.27 -7.21
N LEU A 96 -12.15 -26.86 -7.92
CA LEU A 96 -13.50 -27.44 -7.77
C LEU A 96 -13.98 -28.15 -9.05
N TYR A 97 -13.05 -28.46 -9.95
CA TYR A 97 -13.26 -29.32 -11.12
C TYR A 97 -12.02 -30.20 -11.38
N GLN A 98 -11.55 -30.91 -10.36
CA GLN A 98 -10.74 -32.12 -10.52
C GLN A 98 -11.28 -33.19 -9.60
#